data_AF-A0A1F5RF47-F1
#
_entry.id   AF-A0A1F5RF47-F1
#
_cell.length_a   1.000
_cell.length_b   1.000
_cell.length_c   1.000
_cell.angle_alpha   90.00
_cell.angle_beta   90.00
_cell.angle_gamma   90.00
#
_symmetry.space_group_name_H-M   'P 1'
#
loop_
_entity.id
_entity.type
_entity.pdbx_description
1 polymer ?
#
loop_
_entity_poly.entity_id
_entity_poly.type
_entity_poly.pdbx_seq_one_letter_code
_entity_poly.pdbx_strand_id
1 'polypeptide(L)'
;MKPLAVLRAAATSALLAAAAASPAAAVVPVAFGTTWDAPSTSLQKIVDGLYGAGAIDVQHDYIGARAGDLDPWFWVDDHFSALLIREVAGNANRNLVGWYLETGTRPAIDGVDDGVVFDGPQGAGATAIIVFPRAMTAFGFYMNPNGPLAATNAPEPELFYSNRLYNDRGPDGAGALHAPTDGDVQALVFDVSRFDGPNTWLVCFEDLDSGANPGPPGHAQTDNDFNDFVFEVTAFGATPALPMSFGGLKQLYRK
;
A
#
# COMPACT_ATOMS: atom_id res chain seq x y z
N MET A 1 29.71 -52.08 -47.66
CA MET A 1 28.27 -51.92 -47.36
C MET A 1 28.13 -51.09 -46.08
N LYS A 2 27.42 -49.97 -46.23
CA LYS A 2 26.84 -49.02 -45.25
C LYS A 2 27.60 -48.68 -43.94
N PRO A 3 28.14 -47.44 -43.82
CA PRO A 3 28.54 -46.86 -42.55
C PRO A 3 27.35 -46.24 -41.80
N LEU A 4 27.46 -46.20 -40.47
CA LEU A 4 26.50 -45.59 -39.53
C LEU A 4 26.26 -44.12 -39.87
N ALA A 5 24.99 -43.74 -40.01
CA ALA A 5 24.55 -42.36 -40.14
C ALA A 5 24.63 -41.66 -38.78
N VAL A 6 25.47 -40.62 -38.74
CA VAL A 6 25.63 -39.66 -37.65
C VAL A 6 24.36 -38.80 -37.56
N LEU A 7 23.60 -38.92 -36.46
CA LEU A 7 22.63 -37.90 -36.06
C LEU A 7 23.41 -36.65 -35.64
N ARG A 8 23.30 -35.55 -36.39
CA ARG A 8 23.80 -34.23 -36.00
C ARG A 8 22.66 -33.21 -36.01
N ALA A 9 22.40 -32.71 -34.80
CA ALA A 9 21.99 -31.36 -34.45
C ALA A 9 20.65 -30.83 -35.00
N ALA A 10 19.57 -31.13 -34.27
CA ALA A 10 18.52 -30.15 -34.03
C ALA A 10 18.91 -29.36 -32.77
N ALA A 11 19.20 -28.06 -32.90
CA ALA A 11 19.11 -27.06 -31.83
C ALA A 11 19.60 -25.71 -32.38
N THR A 12 18.83 -25.11 -33.30
CA THR A 12 18.92 -23.65 -33.44
C THR A 12 18.09 -23.08 -32.30
N SER A 13 18.77 -22.85 -31.17
CA SER A 13 18.24 -22.17 -29.99
C SER A 13 17.74 -20.78 -30.39
N ALA A 14 16.46 -20.69 -30.76
CA ALA A 14 15.70 -19.46 -30.65
C ALA A 14 15.41 -19.22 -29.16
N LEU A 15 16.46 -18.94 -28.38
CA LEU A 15 16.37 -18.11 -27.19
C LEU A 15 16.16 -16.67 -27.67
N LEU A 16 15.04 -16.41 -28.35
CA LEU A 16 14.31 -15.20 -28.02
C LEU A 16 13.79 -15.47 -26.63
N ALA A 17 14.62 -15.13 -25.65
CA ALA A 17 14.13 -14.80 -24.34
C ALA A 17 12.98 -13.82 -24.58
N ALA A 18 11.76 -14.34 -24.44
CA ALA A 18 10.66 -13.54 -23.97
C ALA A 18 11.11 -13.04 -22.60
N ALA A 19 11.92 -11.98 -22.61
CA ALA A 19 11.78 -10.94 -21.62
C ALA A 19 10.31 -10.55 -21.75
N ALA A 20 9.47 -11.20 -20.95
CA ALA A 20 8.18 -10.67 -20.62
C ALA A 20 8.48 -9.24 -20.22
N ALA A 21 8.19 -8.29 -21.11
CA ALA A 21 8.05 -6.92 -20.69
C ALA A 21 6.91 -7.01 -19.68
N SER A 22 7.25 -7.06 -18.39
CA SER A 22 6.27 -6.82 -17.35
C SER A 22 5.52 -5.59 -17.83
N PRO A 23 4.20 -5.66 -18.08
CA PRO A 23 3.46 -4.47 -18.46
C PRO A 23 3.84 -3.42 -17.42
N ALA A 24 4.25 -2.24 -17.87
CA ALA A 24 4.45 -1.13 -16.95
C ALA A 24 3.15 -1.05 -16.16
N ALA A 25 3.21 -1.19 -14.82
CA ALA A 25 2.02 -1.14 -14.01
C ALA A 25 1.26 0.15 -14.36
N ALA A 26 -0.05 0.02 -14.50
CA ALA A 26 -0.89 1.16 -14.83
C ALA A 26 -0.80 2.17 -13.67
N VAL A 27 -0.90 3.46 -14.00
CA VAL A 27 -1.13 4.48 -12.97
C VAL A 27 -2.45 4.15 -12.28
N VAL A 28 -2.46 4.11 -10.95
CA VAL A 28 -3.65 3.94 -10.12
C VAL A 28 -4.13 5.33 -9.71
N PRO A 29 -5.11 5.94 -10.39
CA PRO A 29 -5.56 7.28 -10.05
C PRO A 29 -6.39 7.26 -8.76
N VAL A 30 -6.18 8.26 -7.91
CA VAL A 30 -6.94 8.44 -6.67
C VAL A 30 -7.73 9.75 -6.75
N ALA A 31 -8.99 9.70 -6.36
CA ALA A 31 -9.88 10.86 -6.34
C ALA A 31 -9.83 11.53 -4.95
N PHE A 32 -8.94 12.51 -4.79
CA PHE A 32 -8.84 13.27 -3.55
C PHE A 32 -10.01 14.24 -3.36
N GLY A 33 -10.62 14.24 -2.19
CA GLY A 33 -11.60 15.25 -1.81
C GLY A 33 -11.04 16.31 -0.86
N THR A 34 -11.96 17.06 -0.26
CA THR A 34 -11.63 18.06 0.75
C THR A 34 -11.92 17.47 2.11
N THR A 35 -10.92 17.49 2.99
CA THR A 35 -11.07 17.03 4.37
C THR A 35 -12.31 17.60 5.05
N TRP A 36 -13.08 16.73 5.70
CA TRP A 36 -14.18 17.10 6.59
C TRP A 36 -13.69 17.61 7.93
N ASP A 37 -12.40 17.46 8.20
CA ASP A 37 -11.75 17.96 9.39
C ASP A 37 -11.25 19.40 9.24
N ALA A 38 -10.49 19.85 10.23
CA ALA A 38 -9.87 21.17 10.18
C ALA A 38 -8.86 21.20 9.02
N PRO A 39 -8.78 22.27 8.19
CA PRO A 39 -7.82 22.33 7.08
C PRO A 39 -6.34 22.13 7.45
N SER A 40 -5.98 22.27 8.73
CA SER A 40 -4.65 21.96 9.28
C SER A 40 -4.34 20.47 9.39
N THR A 41 -5.34 19.59 9.24
CA THR A 41 -5.20 18.13 9.31
C THR A 41 -5.21 17.48 7.93
N SER A 42 -5.30 18.25 6.84
CA SER A 42 -5.20 17.66 5.51
C SER A 42 -3.89 16.90 5.34
N LEU A 43 -3.92 15.80 4.58
CA LEU A 43 -2.75 14.95 4.40
C LEU A 43 -1.52 15.74 3.91
N GLN A 44 -1.70 16.66 2.95
CA GLN A 44 -0.59 17.52 2.50
C GLN A 44 0.01 18.36 3.65
N LYS A 45 -0.80 18.86 4.59
CA LYS A 45 -0.29 19.62 5.74
C LYS A 45 0.44 18.75 6.75
N ILE A 46 -0.04 17.53 6.98
CA ILE A 46 0.65 16.54 7.82
C ILE A 46 2.02 16.23 7.21
N VAL A 47 2.04 15.87 5.93
CA VAL A 47 3.26 15.50 5.18
C VAL A 47 4.26 16.66 5.09
N ASP A 48 3.78 17.88 4.78
CA ASP A 48 4.60 19.10 4.79
C ASP A 48 5.24 19.36 6.17
N GLY A 49 4.51 19.05 7.24
CA GLY A 49 4.97 19.22 8.62
C GLY A 49 6.08 18.23 9.01
N LEU A 50 6.06 17.01 8.44
CA LEU A 50 7.05 15.97 8.69
C LEU A 50 8.32 16.16 7.88
N TYR A 51 8.17 16.32 6.56
CA TYR A 51 9.30 16.23 5.62
C TYR A 51 9.68 17.57 4.99
N GLY A 52 8.93 18.63 5.30
CA GLY A 52 9.09 19.97 4.75
C GLY A 52 8.11 20.25 3.60
N ALA A 53 7.72 21.52 3.48
CA ALA A 53 6.71 21.95 2.54
C ALA A 53 7.08 21.60 1.07
N GLY A 54 6.18 20.86 0.41
CA GLY A 54 6.34 20.43 -0.98
C GLY A 54 7.45 19.40 -1.20
N ALA A 55 7.99 18.80 -0.14
CA ALA A 55 8.96 17.73 -0.24
C ALA A 55 8.35 16.43 -0.80
N ILE A 56 7.03 16.26 -0.62
CA ILE A 56 6.22 15.18 -1.18
C ILE A 56 4.91 15.83 -1.66
N ASP A 57 4.53 15.57 -2.91
CA ASP A 57 3.21 15.90 -3.44
C ASP A 57 2.27 14.70 -3.21
N VAL A 58 1.32 14.84 -2.27
CA VAL A 58 0.47 13.71 -1.85
C VAL A 58 -0.40 13.16 -2.97
N GLN A 59 -0.62 13.92 -4.05
CA GLN A 59 -1.41 13.49 -5.20
C GLN A 59 -0.58 12.78 -6.27
N HIS A 60 0.74 12.89 -6.23
CA HIS A 60 1.62 12.50 -7.35
C HIS A 60 2.86 11.69 -6.95
N ASP A 61 3.13 11.57 -5.65
CA ASP A 61 4.30 10.88 -5.11
C ASP A 61 3.97 9.61 -4.32
N TYR A 62 2.69 9.23 -4.16
CA TYR A 62 2.35 7.92 -3.62
C TYR A 62 2.79 6.83 -4.60
N ILE A 63 3.20 5.68 -4.05
CA ILE A 63 3.55 4.53 -4.87
C ILE A 63 2.25 4.09 -5.57
N GLY A 64 2.21 4.26 -6.90
CA GLY A 64 1.00 4.04 -7.73
C GLY A 64 0.59 5.21 -8.59
N ALA A 65 1.07 6.40 -8.26
CA ALA A 65 0.80 7.59 -9.04
C ALA A 65 1.50 7.57 -10.41
N ARG A 66 2.50 6.70 -10.62
CA ARG A 66 3.36 6.73 -11.81
C ARG A 66 3.38 5.40 -12.55
N ALA A 67 3.53 5.49 -13.86
CA ALA A 67 3.62 4.32 -14.73
C ALA A 67 4.88 3.51 -14.39
N GLY A 68 4.69 2.25 -14.02
CA GLY A 68 5.77 1.35 -13.64
C GLY A 68 6.10 1.31 -12.15
N ASP A 69 5.32 2.01 -11.32
CA ASP A 69 5.29 1.70 -9.88
C ASP A 69 4.82 0.25 -9.66
N LEU A 70 4.87 -0.29 -8.44
CA LEU A 70 4.23 -1.58 -8.13
C LEU A 70 2.69 -1.48 -8.30
N ASP A 71 1.90 -2.50 -7.98
CA ASP A 71 0.43 -2.47 -7.85
C ASP A 71 -0.05 -3.93 -7.89
N PRO A 72 -0.73 -4.43 -6.85
CA PRO A 72 -1.04 -3.76 -5.57
C PRO A 72 0.18 -3.52 -4.69
N TRP A 73 -0.04 -2.75 -3.62
CA TRP A 73 1.00 -2.34 -2.68
C TRP A 73 1.05 -3.25 -1.46
N PHE A 74 2.16 -3.94 -1.31
CA PHE A 74 2.55 -4.65 -0.10
C PHE A 74 4.08 -4.75 -0.08
N TRP A 75 4.63 -5.00 1.11
CA TRP A 75 6.07 -5.05 1.28
C TRP A 75 6.57 -6.46 0.93
N VAL A 76 7.65 -6.54 0.16
CA VAL A 76 8.31 -7.80 -0.23
C VAL A 76 9.80 -7.66 -0.05
N ASP A 77 10.42 -8.64 0.61
CA ASP A 77 11.86 -8.76 0.75
C ASP A 77 12.21 -10.25 0.97
N ASP A 78 13.48 -10.62 0.96
CA ASP A 78 13.93 -11.98 1.28
C ASP A 78 13.97 -12.24 2.79
N HIS A 79 14.01 -11.19 3.62
CA HIS A 79 13.82 -11.29 5.07
C HIS A 79 13.36 -9.99 5.72
N PHE A 80 12.24 -10.04 6.44
CA PHE A 80 11.85 -9.06 7.44
C PHE A 80 11.88 -9.72 8.82
N SER A 81 12.57 -9.09 9.77
CA SER A 81 12.67 -9.57 11.15
C SER A 81 11.79 -8.80 12.13
N ALA A 82 11.61 -7.50 11.88
CA ALA A 82 10.82 -6.63 12.76
C ALA A 82 10.37 -5.37 12.01
N LEU A 83 9.32 -4.74 12.54
CA LEU A 83 8.86 -3.42 12.13
C LEU A 83 8.91 -2.46 13.33
N LEU A 84 9.39 -1.24 13.11
CA LEU A 84 9.12 -0.11 14.00
C LEU A 84 8.03 0.73 13.33
N ILE A 85 6.96 0.98 14.05
CA ILE A 85 5.82 1.75 13.57
C ILE A 85 5.61 2.94 14.49
N ARG A 86 5.40 4.12 13.91
CA ARG A 86 5.14 5.37 14.61
C ARG A 86 3.86 6.00 14.09
N GLU A 87 2.88 6.21 14.96
CA GLU A 87 1.71 7.01 14.62
C GLU A 87 2.13 8.46 14.41
N VAL A 88 1.70 9.03 13.29
CA VAL A 88 2.03 10.38 12.85
C VAL A 88 0.83 11.30 13.08
N ALA A 89 -0.34 10.84 12.69
CA ALA A 89 -1.62 11.50 12.90
C ALA A 89 -2.72 10.43 12.92
N GLY A 90 -3.75 10.66 13.72
CA GLY A 90 -4.93 9.80 13.77
C GLY A 90 -6.10 10.69 14.11
N ASN A 91 -7.05 10.81 13.19
CA ASN A 91 -8.16 11.73 13.34
C ASN A 91 -9.35 11.06 14.06
N ALA A 92 -9.54 9.76 13.86
CA ALA A 92 -10.52 8.97 14.61
C ALA A 92 -9.86 8.10 15.69
N ASN A 93 -10.14 8.43 16.96
CA ASN A 93 -9.68 7.71 18.17
C ASN A 93 -10.16 6.26 18.30
N ARG A 94 -10.79 5.71 17.26
CA ARG A 94 -11.39 4.38 17.23
C ARG A 94 -10.83 3.49 16.13
N ASN A 95 -10.11 4.07 15.18
CA ASN A 95 -9.49 3.30 14.11
C ASN A 95 -8.47 2.34 14.74
N LEU A 96 -8.54 1.09 14.31
CA LEU A 96 -7.59 0.06 14.68
C LEU A 96 -6.74 -0.24 13.44
N VAL A 97 -5.42 -0.20 13.60
CA VAL A 97 -4.48 -0.59 12.56
C VAL A 97 -3.77 -1.86 12.98
N GLY A 98 -3.69 -2.81 12.06
CA GLY A 98 -3.00 -4.08 12.23
C GLY A 98 -2.12 -4.41 11.04
N TRP A 99 -1.26 -5.42 11.22
CA TRP A 99 -0.43 -6.01 10.17
C TRP A 99 -0.92 -7.42 9.83
N TYR A 100 -0.62 -7.90 8.64
CA TYR A 100 -0.91 -9.27 8.22
C TYR A 100 0.20 -9.85 7.32
N LEU A 101 0.34 -11.18 7.31
CA LEU A 101 1.18 -11.92 6.36
C LEU A 101 0.55 -11.91 4.98
N GLU A 102 1.29 -11.41 4.00
CA GLU A 102 0.86 -11.41 2.61
C GLU A 102 1.16 -12.76 1.95
N THR A 103 0.10 -13.40 1.44
CA THR A 103 0.15 -14.75 0.84
C THR A 103 -0.42 -14.81 -0.58
N GLY A 104 -0.91 -13.68 -1.11
CA GLY A 104 -1.68 -13.60 -2.35
C GLY A 104 -3.15 -13.97 -2.19
N THR A 105 -3.62 -14.19 -0.95
CA THR A 105 -5.04 -14.40 -0.62
C THR A 105 -5.45 -13.50 0.53
N ARG A 106 -6.72 -13.07 0.54
CA ARG A 106 -7.25 -12.19 1.59
C ARG A 106 -7.01 -12.83 2.98
N PRO A 107 -6.31 -12.14 3.90
CA PRO A 107 -5.96 -12.70 5.20
C PRO A 107 -7.19 -12.88 6.08
N ALA A 108 -7.18 -13.93 6.90
CA ALA A 108 -8.03 -13.99 8.09
C ALA A 108 -7.34 -13.17 9.19
N ILE A 109 -8.09 -12.30 9.85
CA ILE A 109 -7.59 -11.54 11.00
C ILE A 109 -8.05 -12.25 12.26
N ASP A 110 -7.24 -13.20 12.74
CA ASP A 110 -7.59 -14.12 13.83
C ASP A 110 -6.47 -14.31 14.88
N GLY A 111 -5.39 -13.54 14.76
CA GLY A 111 -4.19 -13.60 15.59
C GLY A 111 -3.14 -14.60 15.12
N VAL A 112 -3.33 -15.24 13.95
CA VAL A 112 -2.36 -16.15 13.33
C VAL A 112 -1.80 -15.51 12.07
N ASP A 113 -0.49 -15.22 12.09
CA ASP A 113 0.19 -14.51 11.00
C ASP A 113 -0.37 -13.07 10.76
N ASP A 114 -1.02 -12.49 11.76
CA ASP A 114 -1.48 -11.10 11.83
C ASP A 114 -1.30 -10.53 13.25
N GLY A 115 -1.55 -9.24 13.42
CA GLY A 115 -1.67 -8.66 14.75
C GLY A 115 -2.02 -7.18 14.76
N VAL A 116 -2.48 -6.70 15.91
CA VAL A 116 -2.83 -5.30 16.13
C VAL A 116 -1.58 -4.47 16.41
N VAL A 117 -1.49 -3.29 15.79
CA VAL A 117 -0.45 -2.29 16.01
C VAL A 117 -0.94 -1.20 16.94
N PHE A 118 -2.07 -0.60 16.58
CA PHE A 118 -2.75 0.45 17.36
C PHE A 118 -4.24 0.13 17.41
N ASP A 119 -4.86 0.34 18.57
CA ASP A 119 -6.26 -0.03 18.87
C ASP A 119 -7.12 1.17 19.32
N GLY A 120 -6.79 2.37 18.83
CA GLY A 120 -7.60 3.57 18.99
C GLY A 120 -6.81 4.81 19.43
N PRO A 121 -6.99 5.34 20.67
CA PRO A 121 -6.67 6.71 21.04
C PRO A 121 -5.19 6.97 21.36
N GLN A 122 -4.26 6.14 20.86
CA GLN A 122 -2.83 6.25 21.12
C GLN A 122 -2.29 7.65 20.78
N GLY A 123 -2.62 8.15 19.60
CA GLY A 123 -2.31 9.50 19.16
C GLY A 123 -0.91 9.66 18.58
N ALA A 124 -0.70 10.80 17.91
CA ALA A 124 0.55 11.17 17.27
C ALA A 124 1.77 11.02 18.21
N GLY A 125 2.79 10.33 17.71
CA GLY A 125 4.03 10.03 18.43
C GLY A 125 4.03 8.68 19.16
N ALA A 126 2.90 7.98 19.23
CA ALA A 126 2.88 6.61 19.72
C ALA A 126 3.72 5.69 18.84
N THR A 127 4.38 4.71 19.45
CA THR A 127 5.25 3.77 18.73
C THR A 127 4.93 2.33 19.11
N ALA A 128 4.99 1.44 18.12
CA ALA A 128 4.89 0.00 18.30
C ALA A 128 6.09 -0.69 17.65
N ILE A 129 6.53 -1.81 18.24
CA ILE A 129 7.53 -2.68 17.64
C ILE A 129 6.88 -4.03 17.42
N ILE A 130 6.87 -4.49 16.18
CA ILE A 130 6.44 -5.83 15.81
C ILE A 130 7.70 -6.66 15.63
N VAL A 131 7.83 -7.74 16.38
CA VAL A 131 8.86 -8.75 16.15
C VAL A 131 8.16 -9.96 15.56
N PHE A 132 8.54 -10.31 14.33
CA PHE A 132 7.89 -11.43 13.68
C PHE A 132 8.33 -12.76 14.31
N PRO A 133 7.41 -13.71 14.52
CA PRO A 133 7.75 -15.01 15.11
C PRO A 133 8.68 -15.85 14.22
N ARG A 134 8.73 -15.51 12.93
CA ARG A 134 9.62 -16.05 11.90
C ARG A 134 9.97 -14.94 10.92
N ALA A 135 11.10 -15.08 10.22
CA ALA A 135 11.43 -14.16 9.14
C ALA A 135 10.29 -14.17 8.10
N MET A 136 9.76 -12.99 7.79
CA MET A 136 8.71 -12.82 6.80
C MET A 136 9.30 -12.39 5.47
N THR A 137 8.69 -12.79 4.37
CA THR A 137 9.09 -12.34 3.02
C THR A 137 8.10 -11.35 2.43
N ALA A 138 6.88 -11.28 2.98
CA ALA A 138 5.89 -10.31 2.56
C ALA A 138 4.90 -9.99 3.69
N PHE A 139 4.47 -8.74 3.79
CA PHE A 139 3.46 -8.30 4.74
C PHE A 139 2.65 -7.12 4.19
N GLY A 140 1.49 -6.85 4.78
CA GLY A 140 0.71 -5.65 4.54
C GLY A 140 0.08 -5.12 5.83
N PHE A 141 -0.69 -4.03 5.70
CA PHE A 141 -1.45 -3.44 6.79
C PHE A 141 -2.95 -3.48 6.50
N TYR A 142 -3.73 -3.63 7.56
CA TYR A 142 -5.16 -3.43 7.52
C TYR A 142 -5.57 -2.36 8.53
N MET A 143 -6.68 -1.71 8.24
CA MET A 143 -7.40 -0.86 9.16
C MET A 143 -8.81 -1.42 9.35
N ASN A 144 -9.24 -1.49 10.60
CA ASN A 144 -10.65 -1.55 10.94
C ASN A 144 -11.11 -0.09 11.18
N PRO A 145 -11.88 0.50 10.24
CA PRO A 145 -12.41 1.85 10.40
C PRO A 145 -13.45 1.89 11.53
N ASN A 146 -13.29 2.81 12.47
CA ASN A 146 -14.14 2.96 13.66
C ASN A 146 -14.11 1.81 14.69
N GLY A 147 -13.22 0.82 14.51
CA GLY A 147 -13.07 -0.29 15.45
C GLY A 147 -14.36 -1.14 15.50
N PRO A 148 -14.82 -1.63 16.66
CA PRO A 148 -15.97 -2.54 16.72
C PRO A 148 -17.34 -1.87 16.46
N LEU A 149 -17.36 -0.66 15.89
CA LEU A 149 -18.56 0.14 15.64
C LEU A 149 -18.74 0.37 14.14
N ALA A 150 -19.97 0.29 13.65
CA ALA A 150 -20.27 0.57 12.25
C ALA A 150 -20.13 2.06 11.93
N ALA A 151 -19.52 2.37 10.78
CA ALA A 151 -19.58 3.67 10.13
C ALA A 151 -20.54 3.65 8.94
N THR A 152 -20.93 4.84 8.47
CA THR A 152 -21.59 4.96 7.15
C THR A 152 -20.55 4.62 6.09
N ASN A 153 -20.88 3.75 5.14
CA ASN A 153 -19.94 3.27 4.11
C ASN A 153 -18.66 2.61 4.65
N ALA A 154 -18.71 2.12 5.89
CA ALA A 154 -17.72 1.21 6.47
C ALA A 154 -18.36 0.36 7.59
N PRO A 155 -19.43 -0.42 7.32
CA PRO A 155 -20.08 -1.22 8.35
C PRO A 155 -19.22 -2.40 8.82
N GLU A 156 -19.16 -2.62 10.13
CA GLU A 156 -18.60 -3.85 10.70
C GLU A 156 -19.16 -5.12 10.02
N PRO A 157 -18.31 -6.10 9.63
CA PRO A 157 -16.90 -6.28 9.98
C PRO A 157 -15.92 -5.81 8.87
N GLU A 158 -16.19 -4.68 8.22
CA GLU A 158 -15.36 -4.19 7.12
C GLU A 158 -13.91 -3.90 7.54
N LEU A 159 -12.98 -4.23 6.65
CA LEU A 159 -11.55 -4.03 6.83
C LEU A 159 -10.98 -3.46 5.53
N PHE A 160 -10.14 -2.45 5.70
CA PHE A 160 -9.44 -1.77 4.63
C PHE A 160 -7.98 -2.20 4.61
N TYR A 161 -7.49 -2.62 3.47
CA TYR A 161 -6.16 -3.20 3.31
C TYR A 161 -5.27 -2.32 2.43
N SER A 162 -3.97 -2.31 2.73
CA SER A 162 -2.96 -1.69 1.87
C SER A 162 -2.85 -2.40 0.51
N ASN A 163 -3.00 -3.73 0.51
CA ASN A 163 -3.20 -4.49 -0.73
C ASN A 163 -4.64 -4.30 -1.20
N ARG A 164 -4.82 -3.34 -2.10
CA ARG A 164 -6.14 -2.97 -2.62
C ARG A 164 -6.91 -4.09 -3.31
N LEU A 165 -6.27 -5.21 -3.68
CA LEU A 165 -7.00 -6.37 -4.20
C LEU A 165 -7.90 -7.05 -3.16
N TYR A 166 -7.72 -6.77 -1.88
CA TYR A 166 -8.56 -7.28 -0.79
C TYR A 166 -9.70 -6.37 -0.40
N ASN A 167 -9.67 -5.12 -0.85
CA ASN A 167 -10.76 -4.18 -0.68
C ASN A 167 -11.88 -4.53 -1.67
N ASP A 168 -13.07 -4.08 -1.34
CA ASP A 168 -14.22 -4.12 -2.23
C ASP A 168 -14.03 -3.17 -3.43
N ARG A 169 -15.10 -2.94 -4.19
CA ARG A 169 -15.01 -2.26 -5.49
C ARG A 169 -16.12 -1.23 -5.63
N GLY A 170 -15.75 0.03 -5.76
CA GLY A 170 -16.69 1.14 -5.84
C GLY A 170 -17.48 1.32 -4.55
N PRO A 171 -18.35 2.34 -4.47
CA PRO A 171 -19.03 2.69 -3.23
C PRO A 171 -19.81 1.49 -2.69
N ASP A 172 -19.50 1.05 -1.48
CA ASP A 172 -20.11 -0.10 -0.79
C ASP A 172 -20.05 -1.40 -1.63
N GLY A 173 -18.99 -1.60 -2.41
CA GLY A 173 -18.83 -2.77 -3.28
C GLY A 173 -19.72 -2.78 -4.55
N ALA A 174 -20.29 -1.64 -4.93
CA ALA A 174 -21.25 -1.52 -6.05
C ALA A 174 -20.63 -1.64 -7.47
N GLY A 175 -19.32 -1.85 -7.60
CA GLY A 175 -18.62 -2.12 -8.86
C GLY A 175 -17.47 -1.15 -9.15
N ALA A 176 -16.45 -1.66 -9.84
CA ALA A 176 -15.13 -1.03 -9.98
C ALA A 176 -15.11 0.33 -10.71
N LEU A 177 -14.26 1.24 -10.22
CA LEU A 177 -13.79 2.41 -10.98
C LEU A 177 -12.54 2.10 -11.83
N HIS A 178 -11.79 1.03 -11.50
CA HIS A 178 -10.50 0.70 -12.13
C HIS A 178 -10.48 -0.73 -12.71
N ALA A 179 -10.27 -0.82 -14.04
CA ALA A 179 -10.15 -2.08 -14.76
C ALA A 179 -8.69 -2.60 -14.71
N PRO A 180 -8.47 -3.94 -14.63
CA PRO A 180 -9.48 -4.96 -14.84
C PRO A 180 -10.09 -5.59 -13.57
N THR A 181 -9.57 -5.38 -12.35
CA THR A 181 -9.99 -6.24 -11.21
C THR A 181 -9.77 -5.65 -9.81
N ASP A 182 -9.43 -4.39 -9.69
CA ASP A 182 -8.58 -4.02 -8.57
C ASP A 182 -9.40 -3.19 -7.58
N GLY A 183 -9.44 -3.60 -6.31
CA GLY A 183 -10.29 -2.99 -5.31
C GLY A 183 -9.88 -1.54 -4.97
N ASP A 184 -10.71 -0.93 -4.13
CA ASP A 184 -10.61 0.49 -3.79
C ASP A 184 -9.29 0.80 -3.07
N VAL A 185 -8.75 1.99 -3.34
CA VAL A 185 -7.49 2.43 -2.75
C VAL A 185 -7.79 2.99 -1.37
N GLN A 186 -7.83 2.13 -0.35
CA GLN A 186 -8.09 2.55 1.04
C GLN A 186 -6.83 3.04 1.76
N ALA A 187 -5.64 2.84 1.18
CA ALA A 187 -4.38 3.29 1.75
C ALA A 187 -3.44 3.87 0.68
N LEU A 188 -2.83 5.00 1.00
CA LEU A 188 -1.71 5.56 0.25
C LEU A 188 -0.40 5.21 0.96
N VAL A 189 0.62 4.86 0.17
CA VAL A 189 1.96 4.57 0.67
C VAL A 189 2.94 5.51 -0.01
N PHE A 190 3.86 6.08 0.75
CA PHE A 190 4.95 6.92 0.24
C PHE A 190 6.29 6.35 0.68
N ASP A 191 7.25 6.22 -0.25
CA ASP A 191 8.64 5.93 0.11
C ASP A 191 9.30 7.22 0.66
N VAL A 192 9.53 7.22 1.97
CA VAL A 192 10.13 8.33 2.69
C VAL A 192 11.56 8.01 3.11
N SER A 193 12.17 6.99 2.50
CA SER A 193 13.49 6.50 2.92
C SER A 193 14.59 7.55 2.81
N ARG A 194 14.40 8.53 1.90
CA ARG A 194 15.32 9.66 1.72
C ARG A 194 15.29 10.68 2.87
N PHE A 195 14.26 10.65 3.71
CA PHE A 195 14.06 11.58 4.83
C PHE A 195 14.40 10.92 6.16
N ASP A 196 13.86 9.72 6.42
CA ASP A 196 13.86 9.13 7.77
C ASP A 196 14.72 7.86 7.91
N GLY A 197 15.38 7.44 6.83
CA GLY A 197 16.30 6.31 6.83
C GLY A 197 15.90 5.21 5.85
N PRO A 198 16.78 4.24 5.58
CA PRO A 198 16.49 3.19 4.62
C PRO A 198 15.29 2.34 5.07
N ASN A 199 14.49 1.89 4.10
CA ASN A 199 13.33 1.02 4.31
C ASN A 199 12.28 1.66 5.23
N THR A 200 11.96 2.93 4.96
CA THR A 200 10.95 3.68 5.71
C THR A 200 9.87 4.19 4.77
N TRP A 201 8.61 3.98 5.15
CA TRP A 201 7.44 4.39 4.39
C TRP A 201 6.43 5.11 5.27
N LEU A 202 5.74 6.08 4.71
CA LEU A 202 4.54 6.67 5.30
C LEU A 202 3.31 5.94 4.73
N VAL A 203 2.41 5.50 5.59
CA VAL A 203 1.14 4.83 5.23
C VAL A 203 -0.01 5.69 5.75
N CYS A 204 -0.96 5.98 4.88
CA CYS A 204 -2.06 6.91 5.13
C CYS A 204 -3.36 6.23 4.73
N PHE A 205 -4.23 5.93 5.69
CA PHE A 205 -5.51 5.29 5.45
C PHE A 205 -6.66 6.30 5.39
N GLU A 206 -7.65 5.98 4.58
CA GLU A 206 -9.01 6.53 4.62
C GLU A 206 -9.88 5.63 5.51
N ASP A 207 -10.76 6.19 6.35
CA ASP A 207 -11.65 5.44 7.25
C ASP A 207 -13.12 5.31 6.80
N LEU A 208 -13.41 5.84 5.62
CA LEU A 208 -14.62 5.55 4.86
C LEU A 208 -14.25 4.83 3.57
N ASP A 209 -15.22 4.14 2.95
CA ASP A 209 -14.95 3.50 1.68
C ASP A 209 -14.61 4.53 0.59
N SER A 210 -13.34 4.53 0.18
CA SER A 210 -12.80 5.42 -0.85
C SER A 210 -13.34 5.18 -2.26
N GLY A 211 -14.03 4.05 -2.48
CA GLY A 211 -14.80 3.79 -3.69
C GLY A 211 -15.96 4.77 -3.87
N ALA A 212 -16.44 5.41 -2.78
CA ALA A 212 -17.44 6.47 -2.84
C ALA A 212 -16.91 7.76 -3.48
N ASN A 213 -17.80 8.53 -4.10
CA ASN A 213 -17.40 9.83 -4.65
C ASN A 213 -17.16 10.84 -3.50
N PRO A 214 -16.08 11.63 -3.57
CA PRO A 214 -15.88 12.72 -2.63
C PRO A 214 -17.08 13.67 -2.56
N GLY A 215 -17.49 14.05 -1.36
CA GLY A 215 -18.65 14.92 -1.18
C GLY A 215 -18.75 15.52 0.21
N PRO A 216 -19.85 16.23 0.54
CA PRO A 216 -20.10 16.74 1.88
C PRO A 216 -20.44 15.62 2.90
N PRO A 217 -20.20 15.85 4.21
CA PRO A 217 -20.50 14.88 5.26
C PRO A 217 -22.02 14.61 5.39
N GLY A 218 -22.37 13.41 5.86
CA GLY A 218 -23.76 13.02 6.15
C GLY A 218 -24.54 12.40 4.99
N HIS A 219 -23.84 12.06 3.90
CA HIS A 219 -24.36 11.32 2.75
C HIS A 219 -23.59 10.00 2.57
N ALA A 220 -24.01 9.14 1.64
CA ALA A 220 -23.25 7.96 1.21
C ALA A 220 -22.06 8.42 0.32
N GLN A 221 -21.13 9.14 0.93
CA GLN A 221 -19.96 9.78 0.33
C GLN A 221 -18.77 9.63 1.29
N THR A 222 -17.58 9.98 0.82
CA THR A 222 -16.30 10.05 1.55
C THR A 222 -15.71 11.46 1.34
N ASP A 223 -14.71 11.86 2.12
CA ASP A 223 -13.83 12.97 1.80
C ASP A 223 -12.54 12.56 1.09
N ASN A 224 -12.18 11.27 1.06
CA ASN A 224 -10.99 10.75 0.36
C ASN A 224 -9.76 11.64 0.61
N ASP A 225 -9.54 11.96 1.87
CA ASP A 225 -8.46 12.84 2.28
C ASP A 225 -7.26 12.08 2.83
N PHE A 226 -7.45 10.78 3.13
CA PHE A 226 -6.43 9.83 3.57
C PHE A 226 -5.66 10.30 4.81
N ASN A 227 -6.29 11.11 5.65
CA ASN A 227 -5.70 11.65 6.87
C ASN A 227 -6.14 10.89 8.14
N ASP A 228 -7.13 9.99 8.02
CA ASP A 228 -7.82 9.38 9.15
C ASP A 228 -6.92 8.54 10.05
N PHE A 229 -5.96 7.85 9.45
CA PHE A 229 -4.87 7.20 10.19
C PHE A 229 -3.56 7.20 9.39
N VAL A 230 -2.57 7.91 9.91
CA VAL A 230 -1.27 8.10 9.28
C VAL A 230 -0.16 7.57 10.19
N PHE A 231 0.70 6.72 9.66
CA PHE A 231 1.84 6.19 10.40
C PHE A 231 3.06 5.96 9.51
N GLU A 232 4.24 6.04 10.12
CA GLU A 232 5.49 5.60 9.50
C GLU A 232 5.77 4.14 9.88
N VAL A 233 6.26 3.37 8.92
CA VAL A 233 6.81 2.03 9.13
C VAL A 233 8.27 2.01 8.69
N THR A 234 9.15 1.52 9.56
CA THR A 234 10.53 1.14 9.22
C THR A 234 10.68 -0.36 9.33
N ALA A 235 11.10 -1.02 8.24
CA ALA A 235 11.27 -2.47 8.20
C ALA A 235 12.74 -2.87 8.45
N PHE A 236 12.97 -3.67 9.50
CA PHE A 236 14.28 -4.22 9.83
C PHE A 236 14.44 -5.63 9.28
N GLY A 237 15.68 -5.96 8.91
CA GLY A 237 16.00 -7.19 8.22
C GLY A 237 15.90 -7.04 6.70
N ALA A 238 15.18 -6.05 6.17
CA ALA A 238 15.15 -5.78 4.74
C ALA A 238 16.55 -5.53 4.18
N THR A 239 17.04 -6.40 3.29
CA THR A 239 18.27 -6.13 2.53
C THR A 239 17.84 -5.49 1.22
N PRO A 240 18.21 -4.22 0.92
CA PRO A 240 17.66 -3.53 -0.23
C PRO A 240 18.02 -4.26 -1.53
N ALA A 241 17.11 -5.08 -2.02
CA ALA A 241 17.05 -5.54 -3.38
C ALA A 241 15.86 -4.84 -4.01
N LEU A 242 16.02 -3.55 -4.34
CA LEU A 242 15.06 -2.86 -5.21
C LEU A 242 14.85 -3.75 -6.44
N PRO A 243 13.64 -4.29 -6.68
CA PRO A 243 13.32 -4.94 -7.94
C PRO A 243 13.21 -3.82 -8.98
N MET A 244 14.34 -3.26 -9.39
CA MET A 244 14.37 -2.20 -10.37
C MET A 244 14.13 -2.87 -11.72
N SER A 245 12.95 -2.68 -12.29
CA SER A 245 12.74 -3.06 -13.67
C SER A 245 13.71 -2.27 -14.56
N PHE A 246 14.16 -2.85 -15.67
CA PHE A 246 14.94 -2.11 -16.66
C PHE A 246 14.23 -0.83 -17.15
N GLY A 247 12.90 -0.78 -17.04
CA GLY A 247 12.09 0.42 -17.31
C GLY A 247 12.28 1.51 -16.25
N GLY A 248 12.22 1.15 -14.96
CA GLY A 248 12.46 2.06 -13.84
C GLY A 248 13.87 2.65 -13.87
N LEU A 249 14.88 1.83 -14.19
CA LEU A 249 16.25 2.31 -14.37
C LEU A 249 16.33 3.33 -15.53
N LYS A 250 15.65 3.08 -16.66
CA LYS A 250 15.67 4.01 -17.80
C LYS A 250 15.00 5.35 -17.51
N GLN A 251 13.94 5.39 -16.70
CA GLN A 251 13.29 6.65 -16.33
C GLN A 251 14.22 7.55 -15.52
N LEU A 252 15.00 6.99 -14.59
CA LEU A 252 15.98 7.75 -13.78
C LEU A 252 17.06 8.47 -14.61
N TYR A 253 17.33 8.01 -15.83
CA TYR A 253 18.38 8.56 -16.71
C TYR A 253 17.84 9.24 -17.98
N ARG A 254 16.51 9.44 -18.11
CA ARG A 254 15.96 10.27 -19.18
C ARG A 254 16.08 11.74 -18.77
N LYS A 255 17.09 12.41 -19.32
CA LYS A 255 17.19 13.87 -19.39
C LYS A 255 16.30 14.42 -20.49
#